data_AF-A0AA42J188-F1
#
_entry.id   AF-A0AA42J188-F1
#
_cell.length_a   1.000
_cell.length_b   1.000
_cell.length_c   1.000
_cell.angle_alpha   90.00
_cell.angle_beta   90.00
_cell.angle_gamma   90.00
#
_symmetry.space_group_name_H-M   'P 1'
#
loop_
_entity.id
_entity.type
_entity.pdbx_description
1 polymer ?
#
loop_
_entity_poly.entity_id
_entity_poly.type
_entity_poly.pdbx_seq_one_letter_code
_entity_poly.pdbx_strand_id
1 'polypeptide(L)'
;MASCELDLIGMDELMEKLNELGQKGTKAINKALEKGAEPILQNMKNTDVFDDRSGRLRDSLKVSKVKTRKNVKFVWIGDVDREAIWGWYIENGTSKHVATPFMRPAWREEKEKALKIIKEEMSNVLKDLSEGV
;
A
#
# COMPACT_ATOMS: atom_id res chain seq x y z
N MET A 1 -10.85 7.19 9.53
CA MET A 1 -10.46 6.65 8.21
C MET A 1 -9.95 5.24 8.44
N ALA A 2 -10.42 4.29 7.65
CA ALA A 2 -9.87 2.94 7.64
C ALA A 2 -8.77 2.91 6.58
N SER A 3 -7.52 2.73 7.02
CA SER A 3 -6.37 2.69 6.12
C SER A 3 -5.25 1.84 6.73
N CYS A 4 -4.57 1.07 5.89
CA CYS A 4 -3.33 0.38 6.21
C CYS A 4 -2.13 1.18 5.65
N GLU A 5 -0.98 1.07 6.30
CA GLU A 5 0.26 1.75 5.91
C GLU A 5 1.29 0.74 5.42
N LEU A 6 1.84 0.98 4.21
CA LEU A 6 2.98 0.23 3.65
C LEU A 6 4.21 1.12 3.63
N ASP A 7 5.25 0.70 4.35
CA ASP A 7 6.54 1.38 4.46
C ASP A 7 7.70 0.53 3.92
N LEU A 8 8.89 1.12 3.93
CA LEU A 8 10.14 0.53 3.42
C LEU A 8 11.13 0.20 4.54
N ILE A 9 10.66 0.03 5.78
CA ILE A 9 11.54 -0.21 6.91
C ILE A 9 12.28 -1.54 6.71
N GLY A 10 13.60 -1.54 6.92
CA GLY A 10 14.47 -2.71 6.69
C GLY A 10 15.00 -2.85 5.26
N MET A 11 14.77 -1.87 4.40
CA MET A 11 15.37 -1.76 3.06
C MET A 11 16.34 -0.58 2.94
N ASP A 12 16.98 -0.20 4.06
CA ASP A 12 17.75 1.05 4.19
C ASP A 12 18.90 1.14 3.18
N GLU A 13 19.69 0.07 3.01
CA GLU A 13 20.79 0.02 2.04
C GLU A 13 20.31 0.18 0.58
N LEU A 14 19.15 -0.40 0.26
CA LEU A 14 18.57 -0.34 -1.08
C LEU A 14 18.04 1.06 -1.37
N MET A 15 17.45 1.68 -0.35
CA MET A 15 16.96 3.06 -0.36
C MET A 15 18.10 4.05 -0.54
N GLU A 16 19.22 3.85 0.15
CA GLU A 16 20.41 4.71 0.03
C GLU A 16 20.96 4.69 -1.41
N LYS A 17 21.19 3.49 -1.96
CA LYS A 17 21.63 3.32 -3.37
C LYS A 17 20.67 3.95 -4.37
N LEU A 18 19.37 3.84 -4.16
CA LEU A 18 18.38 4.48 -5.02
C LEU A 18 18.38 6.00 -4.84
N ASN A 19 18.59 6.52 -3.63
CA ASN A 19 18.66 7.96 -3.39
C ASN A 19 19.90 8.60 -4.06
N GLU A 20 21.03 7.89 -4.15
CA GLU A 20 22.23 8.33 -4.87
C GLU A 20 21.96 8.59 -6.37
N LEU A 21 20.99 7.90 -6.95
CA LEU A 21 20.56 8.09 -8.34
C LEU A 21 19.67 9.34 -8.54
N GLY A 22 19.45 10.12 -7.48
CA GLY A 22 18.67 11.35 -7.51
C GLY A 22 17.22 11.14 -7.93
N GLN A 23 16.76 11.87 -8.95
CA GLN A 23 15.35 11.83 -9.37
C GLN A 23 14.92 10.45 -9.90
N LYS A 24 15.83 9.72 -10.56
CA LYS A 24 15.49 8.41 -11.14
C LYS A 24 15.18 7.40 -10.04
N GLY A 25 16.04 7.30 -9.03
CA GLY A 25 15.79 6.38 -7.92
C GLY A 25 14.63 6.82 -7.02
N THR A 26 14.39 8.12 -6.86
CA THR A 26 13.16 8.61 -6.20
C THR A 26 11.89 8.13 -6.91
N LYS A 27 11.86 8.19 -8.25
CA LYS A 27 10.74 7.67 -9.04
C LYS A 27 10.61 6.15 -8.91
N ALA A 28 11.72 5.44 -8.90
CA ALA A 28 11.74 3.98 -8.71
C ALA A 28 11.16 3.56 -7.35
N ILE A 29 11.59 4.22 -6.27
CA ILE A 29 11.06 3.98 -4.92
C ILE A 29 9.56 4.22 -4.88
N ASN A 30 9.10 5.33 -5.46
CA ASN A 30 7.68 5.65 -5.45
C ASN A 30 6.86 4.60 -6.23
N LYS A 31 7.34 4.20 -7.41
CA LYS A 31 6.69 3.17 -8.24
C LYS A 31 6.69 1.81 -7.55
N ALA A 32 7.77 1.44 -6.86
CA ALA A 32 7.86 0.19 -6.11
C ALA A 32 6.84 0.16 -4.96
N LEU A 33 6.70 1.26 -4.20
CA LEU A 33 5.69 1.37 -3.14
C LEU A 33 4.26 1.29 -3.68
N GLU A 34 3.96 1.98 -4.77
CA GLU A 34 2.64 1.95 -5.42
C GLU A 34 2.30 0.53 -5.90
N LYS A 35 3.24 -0.14 -6.59
CA LYS A 35 3.06 -1.53 -7.04
C LYS A 35 2.96 -2.53 -5.89
N GLY A 36 3.73 -2.34 -4.83
CA GLY A 36 3.66 -3.18 -3.63
C GLY A 36 2.34 -3.06 -2.90
N ALA A 37 1.67 -1.91 -2.97
CA ALA A 37 0.36 -1.69 -2.37
C ALA A 37 -0.80 -2.29 -3.18
N GLU A 38 -0.61 -2.54 -4.48
CA GLU A 38 -1.67 -3.04 -5.37
C GLU A 38 -2.28 -4.39 -4.93
N PRO A 39 -1.50 -5.43 -4.57
CA PRO A 39 -2.08 -6.71 -4.12
C PRO A 39 -2.95 -6.56 -2.88
N ILE A 40 -2.52 -5.72 -1.93
CA ILE A 40 -3.29 -5.43 -0.71
C ILE A 40 -4.60 -4.74 -1.09
N LEU A 41 -4.54 -3.72 -1.96
CA LEU A 41 -5.74 -3.03 -2.42
C LEU A 41 -6.72 -3.98 -3.13
N GLN A 42 -6.21 -4.86 -3.99
CA GLN A 42 -7.03 -5.82 -4.72
C GLN A 42 -7.69 -6.83 -3.78
N ASN A 43 -6.96 -7.35 -2.79
CA ASN A 43 -7.52 -8.24 -1.77
C ASN A 43 -8.63 -7.52 -0.98
N MET A 44 -8.41 -6.26 -0.56
CA MET A 44 -9.44 -5.44 0.11
C MET A 44 -10.70 -5.22 -0.72
N LYS A 45 -10.58 -5.10 -2.06
CA LYS A 45 -11.74 -4.89 -2.95
C LYS A 45 -12.50 -6.19 -3.24
N ASN A 46 -11.77 -7.30 -3.39
CA ASN A 46 -12.33 -8.59 -3.82
C ASN A 46 -12.93 -9.42 -2.68
N THR A 47 -12.74 -8.98 -1.44
CA THR A 47 -13.32 -9.63 -0.28
C THR A 47 -14.85 -9.62 -0.30
N ASP A 48 -15.44 -10.70 0.19
CA ASP A 48 -16.88 -10.93 0.33
C ASP A 48 -17.35 -10.74 1.79
N VAL A 49 -16.44 -10.37 2.70
CA VAL A 49 -16.75 -10.28 4.13
C VAL A 49 -17.74 -9.15 4.46
N PHE A 50 -17.87 -8.13 3.62
CA PHE A 50 -18.83 -7.04 3.81
C PHE A 50 -19.77 -6.87 2.61
N ASP A 51 -21.02 -6.54 2.91
CA ASP A 51 -22.02 -6.16 1.91
C ASP A 51 -21.84 -4.67 1.55
N ASP A 52 -21.52 -4.40 0.29
CA ASP A 52 -21.50 -3.06 -0.28
C ASP A 52 -22.40 -3.02 -1.51
N ARG A 53 -23.70 -2.98 -1.23
CA ARG A 53 -24.77 -2.84 -2.25
C ARG A 53 -24.59 -1.63 -3.16
N SER A 54 -23.94 -0.59 -2.65
CA SER A 54 -23.76 0.68 -3.37
C SER A 54 -22.50 0.72 -4.25
N GLY A 55 -21.54 -0.18 -4.03
CA GLY A 55 -20.21 -0.14 -4.64
C GLY A 55 -19.29 0.98 -4.12
N ARG A 56 -19.85 1.98 -3.42
CA ARG A 56 -19.13 3.20 -3.01
C ARG A 56 -17.96 2.92 -2.08
N LEU A 57 -18.06 1.89 -1.23
CA LEU A 57 -16.92 1.54 -0.38
C LEU A 57 -15.78 1.01 -1.23
N ARG A 58 -16.05 0.03 -2.11
CA ARG A 58 -15.02 -0.52 -3.00
C ARG A 58 -14.42 0.53 -3.93
N ASP A 59 -15.23 1.46 -4.42
CA ASP A 59 -14.79 2.56 -5.29
C ASP A 59 -13.89 3.57 -4.55
N SER A 60 -14.19 3.85 -3.27
CA SER A 60 -13.37 4.75 -2.45
C SER A 60 -11.98 4.19 -2.10
N LEU A 61 -11.81 2.86 -2.14
CA LEU A 61 -10.54 2.23 -1.80
C LEU A 61 -9.49 2.52 -2.87
N LYS A 62 -8.40 3.14 -2.46
CA LYS A 62 -7.25 3.46 -3.33
C LYS A 62 -5.94 3.53 -2.57
N VAL A 63 -4.84 3.56 -3.32
CA VAL A 63 -3.50 3.86 -2.81
C VAL A 63 -3.29 5.37 -2.82
N SER A 64 -2.80 5.93 -1.72
CA SER A 64 -2.45 7.35 -1.65
C SER A 64 -1.17 7.66 -2.41
N LYS A 65 -0.94 8.94 -2.73
CA LYS A 65 0.40 9.40 -3.10
C LYS A 65 1.42 9.01 -2.02
N VAL A 66 2.65 8.74 -2.45
CA VAL A 66 3.77 8.46 -1.54
C VAL A 66 3.99 9.64 -0.60
N LYS A 67 4.02 9.34 0.69
CA LYS A 67 4.27 10.29 1.78
C LYS A 67 5.62 9.99 2.40
N THR A 68 6.15 10.94 3.15
CA THR A 68 7.42 10.78 3.86
C THR A 68 7.27 11.28 5.29
N ARG A 69 7.66 10.47 6.26
CA ARG A 69 7.63 10.80 7.69
C ARG A 69 8.94 10.35 8.31
N LYS A 70 9.66 11.28 8.95
CA LYS A 70 10.97 11.00 9.59
C LYS A 70 11.93 10.20 8.69
N ASN A 71 12.07 10.63 7.44
CA ASN A 71 12.89 9.98 6.40
C ASN A 71 12.41 8.60 5.91
N VAL A 72 11.28 8.10 6.39
CA VAL A 72 10.67 6.86 5.90
C VAL A 72 9.57 7.20 4.89
N LYS A 73 9.64 6.61 3.69
CA LYS A 73 8.59 6.72 2.68
C LYS A 73 7.53 5.64 2.90
N PHE A 74 6.27 6.02 2.77
CA PHE A 74 5.13 5.12 2.96
C PHE A 74 3.94 5.52 2.07
N VAL A 75 3.01 4.60 1.89
CA VAL A 75 1.71 4.83 1.23
C VAL A 75 0.57 4.37 2.14
N TRP A 76 -0.56 5.06 2.04
CA TRP A 76 -1.81 4.63 2.67
C TRP A 76 -2.67 3.87 1.68
N ILE A 77 -3.29 2.80 2.15
CA ILE A 77 -4.17 1.93 1.36
C ILE A 77 -5.52 1.89 2.05
N GLY A 78 -6.57 2.35 1.38
CA GLY A 78 -7.93 2.37 1.94
C GLY A 78 -8.77 3.54 1.43
N ASP A 79 -9.72 4.00 2.25
CA ASP A 79 -10.57 5.16 1.94
C ASP A 79 -9.81 6.47 2.19
N VAL A 80 -8.86 6.79 1.30
CA VAL A 80 -7.93 7.92 1.46
C VAL A 80 -8.64 9.28 1.39
N ASP A 81 -9.75 9.37 0.65
CA ASP A 81 -10.49 10.62 0.47
C ASP A 81 -11.62 10.81 1.49
N ARG A 82 -11.88 9.81 2.33
CA ARG A 82 -12.97 9.81 3.33
C ARG A 82 -14.36 9.83 2.68
N GLU A 83 -14.51 9.22 1.52
CA GLU A 83 -15.79 9.13 0.82
C GLU A 83 -16.69 8.03 1.41
N ALA A 84 -16.09 7.04 2.05
CA ALA A 84 -16.75 5.88 2.64
C ALA A 84 -16.33 5.67 4.10
N ILE A 85 -16.53 6.69 4.94
CA ILE A 85 -16.18 6.68 6.37
C ILE A 85 -16.74 5.46 7.11
N TRP A 86 -17.88 4.90 6.65
CA TRP A 86 -18.47 3.70 7.23
C TRP A 86 -17.57 2.46 7.14
N GLY A 87 -16.60 2.41 6.21
CA GLY A 87 -15.58 1.36 6.17
C GLY A 87 -14.80 1.22 7.48
N TRP A 88 -14.64 2.30 8.26
CA TRP A 88 -14.01 2.25 9.58
C TRP A 88 -14.86 1.51 10.62
N TYR A 89 -16.19 1.68 10.56
CA TYR A 89 -17.11 0.97 11.43
C TYR A 89 -17.22 -0.51 11.03
N ILE A 90 -17.08 -0.84 9.74
CA ILE A 90 -17.00 -2.23 9.28
C ILE A 90 -15.74 -2.89 9.85
N GLU A 91 -14.58 -2.24 9.72
CA GLU A 91 -13.29 -2.80 10.18
C GLU A 91 -13.22 -2.99 11.70
N ASN A 92 -13.76 -2.06 12.49
CA ASN A 92 -13.60 -2.05 13.95
C ASN A 92 -14.86 -2.48 14.72
N GLY A 93 -16.00 -2.59 14.04
CA GLY A 93 -17.29 -2.81 14.67
C GLY A 93 -17.82 -1.58 15.39
N THR A 94 -19.02 -1.72 15.94
CA THR A 94 -19.70 -0.72 16.78
C THR A 94 -20.37 -1.44 17.95
N SER A 95 -20.94 -0.69 18.89
CA SER A 95 -21.71 -1.27 20.00
C SER A 95 -22.87 -2.18 19.55
N LYS A 96 -23.36 -2.04 18.31
CA LYS A 96 -24.52 -2.77 17.78
C LYS A 96 -24.19 -3.74 16.63
N HIS A 97 -22.99 -3.65 16.06
CA HIS A 97 -22.56 -4.48 14.93
C HIS A 97 -21.15 -5.00 15.20
N VAL A 98 -20.98 -6.32 15.08
CA VAL A 98 -19.67 -6.98 15.22
C VAL A 98 -18.73 -6.49 14.11
N ALA A 99 -17.44 -6.40 14.43
CA ALA A 99 -16.41 -6.03 13.47
C ALA A 99 -16.28 -7.10 12.38
N THR A 100 -16.23 -6.64 11.13
CA THR A 100 -16.01 -7.49 9.96
C THR A 100 -14.77 -6.98 9.24
N PRO A 101 -13.57 -7.28 9.79
CA PRO A 101 -12.34 -6.70 9.29
C PRO A 101 -12.00 -7.22 7.90
N PHE A 102 -11.66 -6.31 7.00
CA PHE A 102 -11.24 -6.61 5.63
C PHE A 102 -9.88 -6.00 5.30
N MET A 103 -9.51 -4.91 5.99
CA MET A 103 -8.22 -4.24 5.78
C MET A 103 -7.08 -4.97 6.46
N ARG A 104 -7.26 -5.37 7.73
CA ARG A 104 -6.23 -6.10 8.49
C ARG A 104 -5.92 -7.49 7.89
N PRO A 105 -6.91 -8.31 7.47
CA PRO A 105 -6.63 -9.58 6.82
C PRO A 105 -5.89 -9.40 5.49
N ALA A 106 -6.39 -8.52 4.62
CA ALA A 106 -5.75 -8.23 3.33
C ALA A 106 -4.28 -7.77 3.50
N TRP A 107 -4.02 -6.91 4.49
CA TRP A 107 -2.67 -6.52 4.84
C TRP A 107 -1.82 -7.73 5.27
N ARG A 108 -2.32 -8.56 6.18
CA ARG A 108 -1.58 -9.71 6.73
C ARG A 108 -1.23 -10.73 5.65
N GLU A 109 -2.17 -11.04 4.78
CA GLU A 109 -2.03 -12.04 3.71
C GLU A 109 -1.08 -11.57 2.61
N GLU A 110 -1.19 -10.30 2.20
CA GLU A 110 -0.45 -9.79 1.05
C GLU A 110 0.86 -9.09 1.43
N LYS A 111 1.16 -8.89 2.72
CA LYS A 111 2.38 -8.17 3.16
C LYS A 111 3.66 -8.78 2.58
N GLU A 112 3.82 -10.09 2.62
CA GLU A 112 5.04 -10.74 2.12
C GLU A 112 5.19 -10.58 0.60
N LYS A 113 4.07 -10.68 -0.13
CA LYS A 113 4.02 -10.47 -1.57
C LYS A 113 4.30 -9.01 -1.93
N ALA A 114 3.74 -8.06 -1.19
CA ALA A 114 4.00 -6.64 -1.32
C ALA A 114 5.50 -6.32 -1.16
N LEU A 115 6.12 -6.86 -0.10
CA LEU A 115 7.56 -6.70 0.14
C LEU A 115 8.41 -7.31 -0.97
N LYS A 116 8.02 -8.47 -1.49
CA LYS A 116 8.70 -9.11 -2.62
C LYS A 116 8.63 -8.25 -3.88
N ILE A 117 7.45 -7.72 -4.23
CA ILE A 117 7.26 -6.84 -5.39
C ILE A 117 8.10 -5.56 -5.24
N ILE A 118 8.10 -4.95 -4.06
CA ILE A 118 8.93 -3.77 -3.78
C ILE A 118 10.40 -4.07 -4.05
N LYS A 119 10.91 -5.18 -3.50
CA LYS A 119 12.31 -5.59 -3.66
C LYS A 119 12.66 -5.87 -5.12
N GLU A 120 11.79 -6.55 -5.85
CA GLU A 120 11.97 -6.87 -7.27
C GLU A 120 11.99 -5.62 -8.13
N GLU A 121 11.03 -4.71 -7.96
CA GLU A 121 11.00 -3.44 -8.72
C GLU A 121 12.23 -2.58 -8.47
N MET A 122 12.65 -2.46 -7.20
CA MET A 122 13.85 -1.72 -6.84
C MET A 122 15.13 -2.36 -7.42
N SER A 123 15.24 -3.69 -7.36
CA SER A 123 16.39 -4.41 -7.91
C SER A 123 16.45 -4.32 -9.43
N ASN A 124 15.31 -4.38 -10.12
CA ASN A 124 15.25 -4.25 -11.57
C ASN A 124 15.74 -2.88 -12.02
N VAL A 125 15.36 -1.81 -11.33
CA VAL A 125 15.86 -0.47 -11.65
C VAL A 125 17.38 -0.39 -11.49
N LEU A 126 17.95 -1.01 -10.45
CA LEU A 126 19.41 -1.03 -10.29
C LEU A 126 20.10 -1.84 -11.40
N LYS A 127 19.50 -2.94 -11.88
CA LYS A 127 20.03 -3.75 -12.98
C LYS A 127 19.96 -3.05 -14.33
N ASP A 128 18.80 -2.47 -14.66
CA ASP A 128 18.60 -1.69 -15.88
C ASP A 128 19.62 -0.54 -15.99
N LEU A 129 20.07 -0.02 -14.85
CA LEU A 129 21.09 1.03 -14.78
C LEU A 129 22.53 0.48 -14.88
N SER A 130 22.77 -0.77 -14.47
CA SER A 130 24.07 -1.44 -14.66
C SER A 130 24.29 -1.93 -16.09
N GLU A 131 23.21 -2.25 -16.81
CA GLU A 131 23.25 -2.70 -18.22
C GLU A 131 23.15 -1.55 -19.22
N GLY A 132 22.83 -0.34 -18.75
CA GLY A 132 22.71 0.88 -19.56
C GLY A 132 23.97 1.76 -19.61
N VAL A 133 25.13 1.22 -19.23
CA VAL A 133 26.47 1.86 -19.30
C VAL A 133 27.36 1.10 -20.26
#